data_AF-A0A7V3AI03-F1
#
_entry.id   AF-A0A7V3AI03-F1
#
_cell.length_a   1.000
_cell.length_b   1.000
_cell.length_c   1.000
_cell.angle_alpha   90.00
_cell.angle_beta   90.00
_cell.angle_gamma   90.00
#
_symmetry.space_group_name_H-M   'P 1'
#
loop_
_entity.id
_entity.type
_entity.pdbx_description
1 polymer ?
#
loop_
_entity_poly.entity_id
_entity_poly.type
_entity_poly.pdbx_seq_one_letter_code
_entity_poly.pdbx_strand_id
1 'polypeptide(L)' 'MADTAKLTIGDKTIELPIIEGSEGERAIDISRLRDQTGFITYDPSMGNTGVCKSSIT' A
#
# COMPACT_ATOMS: atom_id res chain seq x y z
N MET A 1 -14.24 2.27 10.66
CA MET A 1 -13.84 0.93 10.18
C MET A 1 -12.63 1.14 9.30
N ALA A 2 -11.55 0.38 9.47
CA ALA A 2 -10.38 0.51 8.61
C ALA A 2 -10.72 -0.03 7.23
N ASP A 3 -10.64 0.81 6.21
CA ASP A 3 -10.82 0.40 4.82
C ASP A 3 -9.66 -0.51 4.40
N THR A 4 -9.95 -1.55 3.64
CA THR A 4 -8.94 -2.49 3.14
C THR A 4 -9.10 -2.73 1.64
N ALA A 5 -7.97 -2.84 0.95
CA ALA A 5 -7.89 -3.30 -0.42
C ALA A 5 -7.63 -4.82 -0.45
N LYS A 6 -8.17 -5.51 -1.45
CA LYS A 6 -7.89 -6.93 -1.67
C LYS A 6 -6.93 -7.09 -2.84
N LEU A 7 -5.84 -7.81 -2.62
CA LEU A 7 -4.90 -8.19 -3.66
C LEU A 7 -4.94 -9.71 -3.85
N THR A 8 -5.31 -10.14 -5.04
CA THR A 8 -5.35 -11.56 -5.42
C THR A 8 -4.19 -11.86 -6.39
N ILE A 9 -3.34 -12.82 -6.03
CA ILE A 9 -2.23 -13.29 -6.84
C ILE A 9 -2.33 -14.81 -6.95
N GLY A 10 -2.74 -15.30 -8.12
CA GLY A 10 -3.11 -16.70 -8.30
C GLY A 10 -4.24 -17.09 -7.34
N ASP A 11 -4.00 -18.11 -6.53
CA ASP A 11 -4.99 -18.62 -5.56
C ASP A 11 -4.95 -17.91 -4.20
N LYS A 12 -4.01 -16.96 -4.00
CA LYS A 12 -3.84 -16.26 -2.72
C LYS A 12 -4.50 -14.89 -2.78
N THR A 13 -5.38 -14.61 -1.82
CA THR A 13 -5.92 -13.27 -1.59
C THR A 13 -5.44 -12.74 -0.25
N ILE A 14 -4.92 -11.52 -0.24
CA ILE A 14 -4.52 -10.81 0.97
C ILE A 14 -5.30 -9.50 1.10
N GLU A 15 -5.46 -9.04 2.34
CA GLU A 15 -6.04 -7.74 2.64
C GLU A 15 -4.93 -6.76 3.02
N LEU A 16 -4.91 -5.63 2.34
CA LEU A 16 -3.94 -4.56 2.53
C LEU A 16 -4.67 -3.34 3.11
N PRO A 17 -4.25 -2.79 4.25
CA PRO A 17 -4.87 -1.61 4.84
C PRO A 17 -4.82 -0.41 3.89
N ILE A 18 -5.87 0.41 3.89
CA ILE A 18 -5.88 1.72 3.24
C ILE A 18 -5.57 2.79 4.30
N ILE A 19 -4.61 3.65 3.98
CA ILE A 19 -4.20 4.80 4.79
C ILE A 19 -4.65 6.06 4.06
N GLU A 20 -5.21 7.01 4.80
CA GLU A 20 -5.59 8.32 4.29
C GLU A 20 -4.57 9.38 4.73
N GLY A 21 -4.08 10.17 3.77
CA GLY A 21 -3.19 11.31 3.96
C GLY A 21 -3.94 12.58 4.38
N SER A 22 -3.19 13.63 4.72
CA SER A 22 -3.76 14.90 5.18
C SER A 22 -4.49 15.68 4.08
N GLU A 23 -4.20 15.42 2.80
CA GLU A 23 -4.91 16.04 1.67
C GLU A 23 -5.94 15.09 1.03
N GLY A 24 -6.28 13.99 1.73
CA GLY A 24 -7.25 13.00 1.28
C GLY A 24 -6.68 11.96 0.31
N GLU A 25 -5.36 11.87 0.18
CA GLU A 25 -4.71 10.84 -0.64
C GLU A 25 -4.89 9.48 0.01
N ARG A 26 -5.28 8.47 -0.78
CA ARG A 26 -5.47 7.10 -0.29
C ARG A 26 -4.29 6.26 -0.73
N ALA A 27 -3.53 5.74 0.23
CA ALA A 27 -2.40 4.85 0.01
C ALA A 27 -2.74 3.42 0.46
N ILE A 28 -2.22 2.43 -0.25
CA ILE A 28 -2.32 1.03 0.14
C ILE A 28 -1.05 0.67 0.93
N ASP A 29 -1.21 0.21 2.17
CA ASP A 29 -0.09 -0.23 2.99
C ASP A 29 0.44 -1.59 2.51
N ILE A 30 1.57 -1.54 1.80
CA ILE A 30 2.28 -2.71 1.27
C ILE A 30 3.43 -3.19 2.17
N SER A 31 3.53 -2.70 3.42
CA SER A 31 4.64 -3.03 4.33
C SER A 31 4.83 -4.54 4.56
N ARG A 32 3.74 -5.31 4.49
CA ARG A 32 3.73 -6.78 4.64
C ARG A 32 3.62 -7.55 3.32
N LEU A 33 3.61 -6.86 2.19
CA LEU A 33 3.37 -7.47 0.87
C LEU A 33 4.40 -8.57 0.58
N ARG A 34 5.68 -8.28 0.77
CA ARG A 34 6.76 -9.23 0.49
C ARG A 34 6.72 -10.44 1.40
N ASP A 35 6.48 -10.25 2.69
CA ASP A 35 6.39 -11.36 3.66
C ASP A 35 5.20 -12.26 3.36
N GLN A 36 4.07 -11.67 2.94
CA GLN A 36 2.87 -12.43 2.64
C GLN A 36 2.91 -13.10 1.27
N THR A 37 3.52 -12.49 0.26
CA THR A 37 3.36 -12.95 -1.14
C THR A 37 4.67 -13.34 -1.82
N GLY A 38 5.81 -12.89 -1.31
CA GLY A 38 7.11 -12.99 -1.96
C GLY A 38 7.34 -11.94 -3.06
N PHE A 39 6.33 -11.13 -3.40
CA PHE A 39 6.41 -10.11 -4.44
C PHE A 39 6.92 -8.77 -3.90
N ILE A 40 7.47 -7.96 -4.80
CA ILE A 40 7.78 -6.55 -4.58
C ILE A 40 6.93 -5.70 -5.53
N THR A 41 6.75 -4.43 -5.20
CA THR A 41 6.23 -3.45 -6.16
C THR A 41 7.34 -3.00 -7.11
N TYR A 42 6.98 -2.74 -8.36
CA TYR A 42 7.87 -2.15 -9.35
C TYR A 42 7.32 -0.79 -9.75
N ASP A 43 7.91 0.27 -9.21
CA ASP A 43 7.48 1.65 -9.40
C ASP A 43 8.70 2.52 -9.71
N PRO A 44 9.12 2.58 -10.99
CA PRO A 44 10.29 3.35 -11.37
C PRO A 44 10.10 4.83 -11.00
N SER A 45 11.13 5.40 -10.37
CA SER A 45 11.10 6.78 -9.83
C SER A 45 10.11 7.01 -8.67
N MET A 46 9.49 5.94 -8.12
CA MET A 46 8.62 5.99 -6.93
C MET A 46 7.39 6.91 -7.05
N GLY A 47 6.90 7.18 -8.27
CA GLY A 47 5.82 8.12 -8.49
C GLY A 47 4.47 7.71 -7.88
N ASN A 48 4.27 6.42 -7.61
CA ASN A 48 3.07 5.87 -7.00
C ASN A 48 3.30 5.45 -5.53
N THR A 49 4.47 5.73 -4.96
CA THR A 49 4.90 5.23 -3.66
C THR A 49 5.10 6.36 -2.66
N GLY A 50 4.20 6.47 -1.68
CA GLY A 50 4.38 7.34 -0.51
C GLY A 50 5.42 6.76 0.46
N VAL A 51 6.61 7.35 0.52
CA VAL A 51 7.76 6.83 1.31
C VAL A 51 7.67 7.18 2.79
N CYS A 52 7.06 8.31 3.14
CA CYS A 52 6.94 8.75 4.53
C CYS A 52 5.56 9.35 4.81
N LYS A 53 5.16 9.28 6.08
CA LYS A 53 4.06 10.10 6.60
C LYS A 53 4.66 11.45 7.01
N SER A 54 4.14 12.53 6.47
CA SER A 54 4.56 13.89 6.78
C SER A 54 3.35 14.74 7.14
N SER A 55 3.57 15.79 7.92
CA SER A 55 2.55 16.80 8.27
C SER A 55 3.13 18.22 8.22
N ILE A 56 4.21 18.41 7.46
CA ILE A 56 4.98 19.66 7.41
C ILE A 56 4.57 20.55 6.23
N THR A 57 4.22 19.93 5.10
CA THR A 57 3.90 20.64 3.84
C THR A 57 2.42 20.98 3.80
#